data_AF-A0A8S4QH70-F1
#
_entry.id   AF-A0A8S4QH70-F1
#
_cell.length_a   1.000
_cell.length_b   1.000
_cell.length_c   1.000
_cell.angle_alpha   90.00
_cell.angle_beta   90.00
_cell.angle_gamma   90.00
#
_symmetry.space_group_name_H-M   'P 1'
#
loop_
_entity.id
_entity.type
_entity.pdbx_description
1 polymer ?
#
loop_
_entity_poly.entity_id
_entity_poly.type
_entity_poly.pdbx_seq_one_letter_code
_entity_poly.pdbx_strand_id
1 'polypeptide(L)'
;MEPPKIDPSDDFIYRSQDTPYQCEFLKMCCPHDKVRSLPVVPVMAPAPGCGYSYPGGVFREMTGTYADFGEFPWMVALLKK
;
A
#
# COMPACT_ATOMS: atom_id res chain seq x y z
N MET A 1 -18.46 18.23 -7.74
CA MET A 1 -18.75 17.16 -6.77
C MET A 1 -17.43 16.78 -6.13
N GLU A 2 -17.23 17.11 -4.86
CA GLU A 2 -16.02 16.72 -4.12
C GLU A 2 -16.05 15.19 -3.91
N PRO A 3 -14.96 14.45 -4.18
CA PRO A 3 -14.94 13.01 -3.95
C PRO A 3 -15.17 12.73 -2.46
N PRO A 4 -15.95 11.69 -2.10
CA PRO A 4 -16.24 11.38 -0.71
C PRO A 4 -14.93 11.04 0.01
N LYS A 5 -14.73 11.70 1.16
CA LYS A 5 -13.58 11.49 2.04
C LYS A 5 -13.67 10.08 2.60
N ILE A 6 -12.57 9.34 2.48
CA ILE A 6 -12.49 7.95 2.96
C ILE A 6 -12.28 8.00 4.48
N ASP A 7 -13.14 7.30 5.22
CA ASP A 7 -13.02 7.15 6.67
C ASP A 7 -11.83 6.23 6.99
N PRO A 8 -10.86 6.66 7.82
CA PRO A 8 -9.74 5.84 8.26
C PRO A 8 -10.13 4.57 9.04
N SER A 9 -11.39 4.45 9.45
CA SER A 9 -11.93 3.36 10.27
C SER A 9 -12.55 2.22 9.46
N ASP A 10 -12.82 2.43 8.17
CA ASP A 10 -13.30 1.37 7.28
C ASP A 10 -12.11 0.48 6.87
N ASP A 11 -12.07 -0.73 7.41
CA ASP A 11 -11.14 -1.78 6.98
C ASP A 11 -11.53 -2.25 5.57
N PHE A 12 -11.00 -1.57 4.56
CA PHE A 12 -11.17 -2.02 3.18
C PHE A 12 -10.23 -3.19 2.91
N ILE A 13 -10.69 -4.42 3.17
CA ILE A 13 -9.99 -5.64 2.75
C ILE A 13 -10.13 -5.79 1.23
N TYR A 14 -9.29 -5.07 0.49
CA TYR A 14 -9.18 -5.15 -0.97
C TYR A 14 -8.37 -6.37 -1.45
N ARG A 15 -7.70 -7.06 -0.53
CA ARG A 15 -6.96 -8.30 -0.75
C ARG A 15 -7.73 -9.48 -0.12
N SER A 16 -8.98 -9.71 -0.51
CA SER A 16 -9.52 -11.04 -0.26
C SER A 16 -8.85 -11.99 -1.26
N GLN A 17 -8.01 -12.89 -0.76
CA GLN A 17 -7.52 -14.04 -1.52
C GLN A 17 -8.66 -15.04 -1.82
N ASP A 18 -9.87 -14.75 -1.35
CA ASP A 18 -11.06 -15.61 -1.45
C ASP A 18 -11.78 -15.56 -2.80
N THR A 19 -11.28 -14.78 -3.77
CA THR A 19 -11.83 -14.79 -5.12
C THR A 19 -10.98 -15.66 -6.07
N PRO A 20 -11.60 -16.49 -6.92
CA PRO A 20 -10.88 -17.37 -7.86
C PRO A 20 -10.12 -16.62 -8.98
N TYR A 21 -10.19 -15.29 -8.97
CA TYR A 21 -9.49 -14.41 -9.92
C TYR A 21 -8.14 -14.04 -9.32
N GLN A 22 -7.12 -14.81 -9.69
CA GLN A 22 -5.74 -14.56 -9.29
C GLN A 22 -5.22 -13.31 -10.02
N CYS A 23 -5.43 -12.13 -9.42
CA CYS A 23 -4.68 -10.94 -9.82
C CYS A 23 -3.19 -11.19 -9.55
N GLU A 24 -2.35 -10.75 -10.50
CA GLU A 24 -0.90 -10.82 -10.34
C GLU A 24 -0.43 -10.10 -9.07
N PHE A 25 0.74 -10.46 -8.55
CA PHE A 25 1.36 -9.80 -7.41
C PHE A 25 1.39 -8.27 -7.61
N LEU A 26 0.95 -7.52 -6.60
CA LEU A 26 0.70 -6.05 -6.60
C LEU A 26 -0.53 -5.56 -7.38
N LYS A 27 -1.37 -6.45 -7.92
CA LYS A 27 -2.68 -6.10 -8.48
C LYS A 27 -3.80 -6.57 -7.55
N MET A 28 -4.96 -5.94 -7.69
CA MET A 28 -6.18 -6.31 -6.98
C MET A 28 -7.37 -6.18 -7.92
N CYS A 29 -8.38 -7.02 -7.73
CA CYS A 29 -9.64 -6.90 -8.44
C CYS A 29 -10.41 -5.71 -7.86
N CYS A 30 -10.78 -4.74 -8.71
CA CYS A 30 -11.48 -3.54 -8.30
C CYS A 30 -12.84 -3.46 -9.01
N PRO A 31 -13.95 -3.19 -8.30
CA PRO A 31 -15.23 -2.87 -8.92
C PRO A 31 -15.09 -1.68 -9.88
N HIS A 32 -15.74 -1.75 -11.05
CA HIS A 32 -15.58 -0.75 -12.11
C HIS A 32 -15.97 0.67 -11.66
N ASP A 33 -16.91 0.80 -10.72
CA ASP A 33 -17.37 2.07 -10.13
C ASP A 33 -16.39 2.64 -9.09
N LYS A 34 -15.42 1.84 -8.62
CA LYS A 34 -14.37 2.24 -7.65
C LYS A 34 -13.02 2.48 -8.29
N VAL A 35 -12.86 2.16 -9.57
CA VAL A 35 -11.64 2.47 -10.32
C VAL A 35 -11.50 3.98 -10.47
N ARG A 36 -10.33 4.50 -10.12
CA ARG A 36 -9.99 5.92 -10.26
C ARG A 36 -8.96 6.08 -11.37
N SER A 37 -9.17 7.06 -12.24
CA SER A 37 -8.19 7.42 -13.28
C SER A 37 -7.00 8.22 -12.72
N LEU A 38 -7.20 8.89 -11.58
CA LEU A 38 -6.18 9.66 -10.88
C LEU A 38 -5.91 9.03 -9.50
N PRO A 39 -4.64 8.88 -9.10
CA PRO A 39 -4.29 8.39 -7.78
C PRO A 39 -4.67 9.43 -6.73
N VAL A 40 -5.18 8.95 -5.59
CA VAL A 40 -5.31 9.78 -4.39
C VAL A 40 -4.06 9.61 -3.58
N VAL A 41 -3.28 10.68 -3.46
CA VAL A 41 -2.10 10.70 -2.60
C VAL A 41 -2.58 10.90 -1.16
N PRO A 42 -2.39 9.93 -0.25
CA PRO A 42 -2.73 10.12 1.15
C PRO A 42 -1.87 11.25 1.72
N VAL A 43 -2.45 12.04 2.63
CA VAL A 43 -1.69 13.06 3.36
C VAL A 43 -0.67 12.34 4.23
N MET A 44 0.61 12.51 3.91
CA MET A 44 1.68 11.93 4.71
C MET A 44 1.75 12.64 6.06
N ALA A 45 1.65 11.87 7.14
CA ALA A 45 2.00 12.37 8.46
C ALA A 45 3.46 12.84 8.47
N PRO A 46 3.82 13.81 9.33
CA PRO A 46 5.20 14.25 9.47
C PRO A 46 6.12 13.05 9.71
N ALA A 47 7.23 12.97 8.97
CA ALA A 47 8.18 11.90 9.18
C ALA A 47 8.77 12.00 10.60
N PRO A 48 8.83 10.88 11.35
CA PRO A 48 9.30 10.87 12.75
C PRO A 48 10.80 11.17 12.92
N GLY A 49 11.54 11.40 11.83
CA GLY A 49 12.96 11.69 11.82
C GLY A 49 13.74 10.73 10.92
N CYS A 50 15.06 10.71 11.06
CA CYS A 50 15.93 9.78 10.33
C CYS A 50 15.96 8.40 11.00
N GLY A 51 16.15 7.33 10.20
CA GLY A 51 16.33 5.96 10.71
C GLY A 51 15.06 5.31 11.26
N TYR A 52 13.88 5.88 11.01
CA TYR A 52 12.61 5.31 11.42
C TYR A 52 12.07 4.27 10.43
N SER A 53 12.01 3.01 10.84
CA SER A 53 11.41 1.92 10.04
C SER A 53 9.90 1.90 10.19
N TYR A 54 9.22 1.23 9.25
CA TYR A 54 7.78 0.95 9.32
C TYR A 54 7.55 -0.55 9.58
N PRO A 55 7.55 -1.01 10.85
CA PRO A 55 7.31 -2.41 11.17
C PRO A 55 5.96 -2.87 10.63
N GLY A 56 5.93 -3.97 9.88
CA GLY A 56 4.73 -4.46 9.18
C GLY A 56 4.53 -3.87 7.78
N GLY A 57 5.45 -3.03 7.32
CA GLY A 57 5.45 -2.44 5.98
C GLY A 57 4.40 -1.35 5.78
N VAL A 58 4.29 -0.91 4.53
CA VAL A 58 3.36 0.11 4.10
C VAL A 58 2.41 -0.48 3.07
N PHE A 59 1.11 -0.21 3.22
CA PHE A 59 0.05 -0.59 2.26
C PHE A 59 -0.19 -2.11 2.09
N ARG A 60 0.36 -2.95 2.96
CA ARG A 60 0.17 -4.40 2.93
C ARG A 60 0.28 -5.00 4.34
N GLU A 61 -0.43 -6.09 4.55
CA GLU A 61 -0.25 -6.91 5.76
C GLU A 61 1.11 -7.59 5.78
N MET A 62 1.66 -7.69 6.98
CA MET A 62 2.99 -8.25 7.23
C MET A 62 3.13 -9.65 6.64
N THR A 63 4.19 -9.87 5.86
CA THR A 63 4.51 -11.21 5.35
C THR A 63 5.83 -11.74 5.88
N GLY A 64 5.76 -12.40 7.04
CA GLY A 64 6.74 -13.41 7.46
C GLY A 64 8.21 -12.97 7.46
N THR A 65 9.07 -13.81 6.90
CA THR A 65 10.53 -13.87 7.13
C THR A 65 11.37 -12.83 6.38
N TYR A 66 10.76 -11.98 5.55
CA TYR A 66 11.45 -10.97 4.74
C TYR A 66 11.02 -9.56 5.13
N ALA A 67 11.83 -8.57 4.75
CA ALA A 67 11.45 -7.18 4.93
C ALA A 67 10.19 -6.87 4.11
N ASP A 68 9.22 -6.21 4.73
CA ASP A 68 7.98 -5.83 4.07
C ASP A 68 8.16 -4.57 3.21
N PHE A 69 7.17 -4.34 2.35
CA PHE A 69 7.20 -3.24 1.40
C PHE A 69 7.35 -1.89 2.12
N GLY A 70 8.47 -1.19 1.87
CA GLY A 70 8.74 0.12 2.48
C GLY A 70 9.13 0.08 3.96
N GLU A 71 9.41 -1.11 4.53
CA GLU A 71 9.80 -1.24 5.94
C GLU A 71 11.07 -0.45 6.29
N PHE A 72 12.03 -0.39 5.36
CA PHE A 72 13.31 0.33 5.52
C PHE A 72 13.46 1.40 4.43
N PRO A 73 12.92 2.62 4.61
CA PRO A 73 12.91 3.67 3.59
C PRO A 73 14.29 4.14 3.11
N TRP A 74 15.32 3.92 3.92
CA TRP A 74 16.72 4.28 3.60
C TRP A 74 17.44 3.25 2.74
N MET A 75 16.81 2.14 2.36
CA MET A 75 17.43 1.15 1.50
C MET A 75 17.71 1.73 0.11
N VAL A 76 18.95 1.60 -0.33
CA VAL A 76 19.41 2.05 -1.65
C VAL A 76 20.04 0.90 -2.41
N ALA A 77 19.81 0.84 -3.72
CA ALA A 77 20.43 -0.13 -4.61
C ALA A 77 21.42 0.57 -5.54
N LEU A 78 22.65 0.05 -5.62
CA LEU A 78 23.64 0.49 -6.58
C LEU A 78 23.55 -0.41 -7.81
N LEU A 79 23.07 0.15 -8.92
CA LEU A 79 22.89 -0.58 -10.18
C LEU A 79 24.05 -0.28 -11.12
N LYS A 80 24.58 -1.32 -11.78
CA LYS A 80 25.53 -1.14 -12.88
C LYS A 80 24.77 -0.70 -14.13
N LYS A 81 25.33 0.26 -14.86
CA LYS A 81 24.82 0.71 -16.15
C LYS A 81 25.06 -0.33 -17.25
#